data_AF-R7P4X4-F1
#
_entry.id   AF-R7P4X4-F1
#
_cell.length_a   1.000
_cell.length_b   1.000
_cell.length_c   1.000
_cell.angle_alpha   90.00
_cell.angle_beta   90.00
_cell.angle_gamma   90.00
#
_symmetry.space_group_name_H-M   'P 1'
#
loop_
_entity.id
_entity.type
_entity.pdbx_description
1 polymer ?
#
loop_
_entity_poly.entity_id
_entity_poly.type
_entity_poly.pdbx_seq_one_letter_code
_entity_poly.pdbx_strand_id
1 'polypeptide(L)'
;MEDNFCLKTSGMWQLAGYVLFAIKIIVPLIIIVLGIIDFAKASLSSDDKAVSKAASSLLNRFIIGIAVFFVPTVVSIVLGLVVTKEEDGTGIDACRVCLLNPTDTDCDSYKRKAKGIDAVDKADKDSLRDYE
;
A
#
# COMPACT_ATOMS: atom_id res chain seq x y z
N MET A 1 5.72 -14.65 17.28
CA MET A 1 6.20 -13.85 16.13
C MET A 1 5.98 -12.42 16.57
N GLU A 2 7.00 -11.69 17.04
CA GLU A 2 6.79 -10.39 17.72
C GLU A 2 5.79 -9.48 16.96
N ASP A 3 4.61 -9.30 17.55
CA ASP A 3 3.52 -8.47 17.01
C ASP A 3 3.92 -6.98 16.96
N ASN A 4 4.98 -6.64 17.70
CA ASN A 4 5.63 -5.34 17.75
C ASN A 4 6.45 -5.01 16.51
N PHE A 5 6.75 -5.99 15.63
CA PHE A 5 7.55 -5.74 14.42
C PHE A 5 6.90 -4.69 13.51
N CYS A 6 5.59 -4.81 13.30
CA CYS A 6 4.81 -3.90 12.47
C CYS A 6 4.71 -2.49 13.07
N LEU A 7 4.63 -2.39 14.39
CA LEU A 7 4.68 -1.11 15.11
C LEU A 7 6.04 -0.45 14.95
N LYS A 8 7.13 -1.19 15.21
CA LYS A 8 8.50 -0.69 15.12
C LYS A 8 8.89 -0.25 13.71
N THR A 9 8.37 -0.96 12.71
CA THR A 9 8.64 -0.69 11.28
C THR A 9 7.61 0.24 10.64
N SER A 10 6.63 0.76 11.40
CA SER A 10 5.51 1.58 10.89
C SER A 10 5.96 2.76 10.01
N GLY A 11 7.05 3.44 10.35
CA GLY A 11 7.61 4.53 9.54
C GLY A 11 8.10 4.09 8.15
N MET A 12 8.68 2.90 8.03
CA MET A 12 9.13 2.34 6.75
C MET A 12 7.92 1.97 5.88
N TRP A 13 6.90 1.36 6.48
CA TRP A 13 5.66 1.01 5.80
C TRP A 13 4.91 2.24 5.29
N GLN A 14 4.94 3.36 6.03
CA GLN A 14 4.33 4.62 5.58
C GLN A 14 4.99 5.18 4.32
N LEU A 15 6.32 5.15 4.25
CA LEU A 15 7.05 5.59 3.06
C LEU A 15 6.69 4.72 1.85
N ALA A 16 6.71 3.39 2.02
CA ALA A 16 6.29 2.45 0.99
C ALA A 16 4.83 2.69 0.57
N GLY A 17 3.96 3.02 1.51
CA GLY A 17 2.57 3.35 1.23
C GLY A 17 2.42 4.60 0.37
N TYR A 18 3.18 5.67 0.64
CA TYR A 18 3.17 6.86 -0.22
C TYR A 18 3.57 6.55 -1.66
N VAL A 19 4.54 5.65 -1.85
CA VAL A 19 4.94 5.18 -3.19
C VAL A 19 3.79 4.41 -3.86
N LEU A 20 3.14 3.49 -3.15
CA LEU A 20 1.99 2.74 -3.67
C LEU A 20 0.81 3.66 -4.01
N PHE A 21 0.54 4.67 -3.19
CA PHE A 21 -0.49 5.68 -3.42
C PHE A 21 -0.19 6.52 -4.68
N ALA A 22 1.06 6.98 -4.84
CA ALA A 22 1.47 7.71 -6.02
C ALA A 22 1.33 6.87 -7.30
N ILE A 23 1.78 5.61 -7.28
CA ILE A 23 1.65 4.70 -8.43
C ILE A 23 0.17 4.49 -8.80
N LYS A 24 -0.71 4.33 -7.80
CA LYS A 24 -2.15 4.19 -8.00
C LYS A 24 -2.83 5.37 -8.70
N ILE A 25 -2.26 6.56 -8.60
CA ILE A 25 -2.81 7.77 -9.24
C ILE A 25 -2.13 8.02 -10.58
N ILE A 26 -0.80 7.88 -10.65
CA ILE A 26 -0.01 8.16 -11.84
C ILE A 26 -0.32 7.15 -12.96
N VAL A 27 -0.42 5.85 -12.66
CA VAL A 27 -0.69 4.80 -13.65
C VAL A 27 -2.02 5.03 -14.39
N PRO A 28 -3.18 5.18 -13.73
CA PRO A 28 -4.43 5.42 -14.45
C PRO A 28 -4.45 6.76 -15.19
N LEU A 29 -3.82 7.82 -14.65
CA LEU A 29 -3.73 9.10 -15.37
C LEU A 29 -3.00 8.97 -16.71
N ILE A 30 -1.85 8.29 -16.72
CA ILE A 30 -1.08 8.06 -17.96
C ILE A 30 -1.91 7.23 -18.95
N ILE A 31 -2.60 6.20 -18.48
CA ILE A 31 -3.45 5.34 -19.34
C ILE A 31 -4.58 6.15 -19.99
N ILE A 32 -5.22 7.05 -19.24
CA ILE A 32 -6.30 7.91 -19.77
C ILE A 32 -5.74 8.85 -20.85
N VAL A 33 -4.63 9.54 -20.58
CA VAL A 33 -4.04 10.50 -21.52
C VAL A 33 -3.60 9.79 -22.81
N LEU A 34 -2.86 8.68 -22.69
CA LEU A 34 -2.46 7.88 -23.85
C LEU A 34 -3.69 7.36 -24.60
N GLY A 35 -4.74 6.99 -23.87
CA GLY A 35 -5.95 6.48 -24.48
C GLY A 35 -6.74 7.49 -25.29
N ILE A 36 -6.86 8.73 -24.80
CA ILE A 36 -7.49 9.82 -25.54
C ILE A 36 -6.68 10.15 -26.79
N ILE A 37 -5.33 10.17 -26.70
CA ILE A 37 -4.46 10.46 -27.85
C ILE A 37 -4.58 9.35 -28.92
N ASP A 38 -4.52 8.08 -28.51
CA ASP A 38 -4.66 6.93 -29.42
C ASP A 38 -6.06 6.90 -30.06
N PHE A 39 -7.10 7.22 -29.27
CA PHE A 39 -8.47 7.30 -29.74
C PHE A 39 -8.69 8.46 -30.73
N ALA A 40 -8.16 9.66 -30.43
CA ALA A 40 -8.26 10.81 -31.30
C ALA A 40 -7.59 10.56 -32.66
N LYS A 41 -6.41 9.92 -32.67
CA LYS A 41 -5.73 9.52 -33.91
C LYS A 41 -6.53 8.47 -34.69
N ALA A 42 -7.07 7.46 -34.02
CA ALA A 42 -7.86 6.42 -34.68
C ALA A 42 -9.18 6.95 -35.25
N SER A 43 -9.86 7.84 -34.51
CA SER A 43 -11.11 8.48 -34.94
C SER A 43 -10.93 9.38 -36.16
N LEU A 44 -9.76 10.01 -36.31
CA LEU A 44 -9.42 10.82 -37.50
C LEU A 44 -8.99 9.97 -38.69
N SER A 45 -8.59 8.71 -38.47
CA SER A 45 -8.08 7.83 -39.52
C SER A 45 -9.17 7.08 -40.30
N SER A 46 -10.46 7.20 -39.92
CA SER A 46 -11.63 6.54 -40.55
C SER A 46 -11.47 5.04 -40.87
N ASP A 47 -10.56 4.36 -40.18
CA ASP A 47 -10.18 2.97 -40.41
C ASP A 47 -10.72 2.13 -39.24
N ASP A 48 -11.88 1.48 -39.41
CA ASP A 48 -12.58 0.73 -38.35
C ASP A 48 -11.69 -0.34 -37.70
N LYS A 49 -10.72 -0.87 -38.46
CA LYS A 49 -9.72 -1.83 -37.97
C LYS A 49 -8.72 -1.18 -37.01
N ALA A 50 -8.37 0.08 -37.20
CA ALA A 50 -7.48 0.83 -36.31
C ALA A 50 -8.17 1.19 -35.00
N VAL A 51 -9.46 1.55 -35.05
CA VAL A 51 -10.28 1.86 -33.86
C VAL A 51 -10.44 0.62 -32.97
N SER A 52 -10.75 -0.54 -33.56
CA SER A 52 -10.90 -1.81 -32.81
C SER A 52 -9.58 -2.25 -32.13
N LYS A 53 -8.44 -2.06 -32.82
CA LYS A 53 -7.12 -2.37 -32.26
C LYS A 53 -6.72 -1.42 -31.13
N ALA A 54 -7.03 -0.13 -31.27
CA ALA A 54 -6.84 0.86 -30.22
C ALA A 54 -7.72 0.53 -29.00
N ALA A 55 -9.01 0.23 -29.19
CA ALA A 55 -9.93 -0.14 -28.11
C ALA A 55 -9.47 -1.38 -27.33
N SER A 56 -8.96 -2.41 -28.01
CA SER A 56 -8.41 -3.61 -27.38
C SER A 56 -7.18 -3.30 -26.50
N SER A 57 -6.34 -2.36 -26.93
CA SER A 57 -5.19 -1.89 -26.14
C SER A 57 -5.62 -1.12 -24.89
N LEU A 58 -6.69 -0.32 -25.00
CA LEU A 58 -7.27 0.43 -23.88
C LEU A 58 -7.90 -0.48 -22.83
N LEU A 59 -8.62 -1.52 -23.27
CA LEU A 59 -9.20 -2.51 -22.38
C LEU A 59 -8.12 -3.24 -21.57
N ASN A 60 -7.01 -3.65 -22.21
CA ASN A 60 -5.93 -4.31 -21.49
C ASN A 60 -5.28 -3.39 -20.44
N ARG A 61 -5.06 -2.11 -20.77
CA ARG A 61 -4.55 -1.11 -19.83
C ARG A 61 -5.54 -0.84 -18.69
N PHE A 62 -6.84 -0.83 -18.97
CA PHE A 62 -7.89 -0.67 -17.96
C PHE A 62 -7.90 -1.85 -16.96
N ILE A 63 -7.77 -3.09 -17.46
CA ILE A 63 -7.64 -4.29 -16.61
C ILE A 63 -6.40 -4.19 -15.71
N ILE A 64 -5.27 -3.70 -16.24
CA ILE A 64 -4.05 -3.46 -15.44
C ILE A 64 -4.31 -2.40 -14.35
N GLY A 65 -5.02 -1.31 -14.68
CA GLY A 65 -5.40 -0.29 -13.70
C GLY A 65 -6.27 -0.85 -12.56
N ILE A 66 -7.24 -1.71 -12.89
CA ILE A 66 -8.06 -2.42 -11.90
C ILE A 66 -7.20 -3.38 -11.07
N ALA A 67 -6.29 -4.14 -11.70
CA ALA A 67 -5.43 -5.10 -11.00
C ALA A 67 -4.51 -4.40 -9.97
N VAL A 68 -4.02 -3.19 -10.26
CA VAL A 68 -3.24 -2.39 -9.30
C VAL A 68 -4.08 -2.04 -8.05
N PHE A 69 -5.39 -1.84 -8.20
CA PHE A 69 -6.30 -1.62 -7.07
C PHE A 69 -6.47 -2.86 -6.19
N PHE A 70 -6.32 -4.05 -6.74
CA PHE A 70 -6.40 -5.30 -5.98
C PHE A 70 -5.21 -5.53 -5.05
N VAL A 71 -4.03 -4.98 -5.32
CA VAL A 71 -2.84 -5.16 -4.46
C VAL A 71 -3.12 -4.78 -2.98
N PRO A 72 -3.63 -3.58 -2.63
CA PRO A 72 -4.02 -3.24 -1.26
C PRO A 72 -5.04 -4.19 -0.65
N THR A 73 -6.00 -4.62 -1.46
CA THR A 73 -7.07 -5.51 -1.04
C THR A 73 -6.50 -6.88 -0.68
N VAL A 74 -5.63 -7.43 -1.52
CA VAL A 74 -4.95 -8.72 -1.27
C VAL A 74 -4.05 -8.61 -0.04
N VAL A 75 -3.26 -7.54 0.08
CA VAL A 75 -2.41 -7.31 1.27
C VAL A 75 -3.26 -7.19 2.55
N SER A 76 -4.40 -6.49 2.48
CA SER A 76 -5.34 -6.40 3.60
C SER A 76 -5.90 -7.77 4.00
N ILE A 77 -6.25 -8.60 3.02
CA ILE A 77 -6.80 -9.93 3.26
C ILE A 77 -5.72 -10.84 3.86
N VAL A 78 -4.52 -10.88 3.28
CA VAL A 78 -3.42 -11.72 3.78
C VAL A 78 -3.04 -11.31 5.20
N LEU A 79 -2.87 -10.02 5.48
CA LEU A 79 -2.56 -9.54 6.83
C LEU A 79 -3.73 -9.80 7.80
N GLY A 80 -4.99 -9.67 7.36
CA GLY A 80 -6.16 -9.97 8.18
C GLY A 80 -6.38 -11.46 8.46
N LEU A 81 -5.95 -12.36 7.56
CA LEU A 81 -6.01 -13.81 7.75
C LEU A 81 -4.91 -14.33 8.68
N VAL A 82 -3.78 -13.62 8.76
CA VAL A 82 -2.71 -13.93 9.72
C VAL A 82 -3.12 -13.55 11.15
N VAL A 83 -4.15 -12.70 11.34
CA VAL A 83 -4.75 -12.39 12.64
C VAL A 83 -5.72 -13.50 13.05
N THR A 84 -5.20 -14.69 13.35
CA THR A 84 -5.97 -15.71 14.05
C THR A 84 -5.81 -15.52 15.56
N LYS A 85 -6.72 -14.73 16.16
CA LYS A 85 -7.08 -14.74 17.59
C LYS A 85 -5.97 -14.55 18.66
N GLU A 86 -5.23 -13.44 18.61
CA GLU A 86 -4.53 -12.92 19.79
C GLU A 86 -5.06 -11.49 20.04
N GLU A 87 -5.41 -11.16 21.28
CA GLU A 87 -6.36 -10.10 21.69
C GLU A 87 -5.89 -8.64 21.49
N ASP A 88 -4.83 -8.40 20.72
CA ASP A 88 -4.24 -7.07 20.56
C ASP A 88 -3.81 -6.84 19.10
N GLY A 89 -4.78 -6.95 18.18
CA GLY A 89 -4.66 -6.70 16.73
C GLY A 89 -4.04 -5.35 16.30
N THR A 90 -3.70 -4.49 17.26
CA THR A 90 -3.04 -3.20 17.05
C THR A 90 -1.65 -3.30 16.42
N GLY A 91 -0.95 -4.42 16.59
CA GLY A 91 0.39 -4.64 16.04
C GLY A 91 0.39 -4.75 14.52
N ILE A 92 -0.38 -5.71 14.00
CA ILE A 92 -0.48 -6.00 12.55
C ILE A 92 -1.21 -4.88 11.79
N ASP A 93 -2.19 -4.23 12.43
CA ASP A 93 -2.88 -3.07 11.85
C ASP A 93 -1.93 -1.92 11.55
N ALA A 94 -0.83 -1.76 12.29
CA ALA A 94 0.17 -0.74 12.02
C ALA A 94 0.82 -0.90 10.63
N CYS A 95 1.22 -2.12 10.27
CA CYS A 95 1.74 -2.40 8.92
C CYS A 95 0.69 -2.09 7.86
N ARG A 96 -0.54 -2.60 8.09
CA ARG A 96 -1.63 -2.48 7.12
C ARG A 96 -2.02 -1.04 6.87
N VAL A 97 -2.28 -0.27 7.92
CA VAL A 97 -2.73 1.11 7.84
C VAL A 97 -1.63 2.00 7.27
N CYS A 98 -0.39 1.90 7.80
CA CYS A 98 0.71 2.72 7.29
C CYS A 98 1.04 2.42 5.82
N LEU A 99 1.00 1.15 5.39
CA LEU A 99 1.29 0.78 4.01
C LEU A 99 0.16 1.11 3.04
N LEU A 100 -1.10 0.88 3.41
CA LEU A 100 -2.21 1.01 2.48
C LEU A 100 -2.87 2.38 2.50
N ASN A 101 -2.78 3.09 3.63
CA ASN A 101 -3.34 4.42 3.87
C ASN A 101 -2.28 5.35 4.49
N PRO A 102 -1.21 5.70 3.74
CA PRO A 102 -0.07 6.45 4.25
C PRO A 102 -0.40 7.90 4.66
N THR A 103 -1.50 8.46 4.15
CA THR A 103 -1.98 9.82 4.41
C THR A 103 -2.85 9.91 5.66
N ASP A 104 -3.23 8.78 6.24
CA ASP A 104 -4.07 8.73 7.44
C ASP A 104 -3.25 9.04 8.70
N THR A 105 -3.85 9.76 9.64
CA THR A 105 -3.24 10.10 10.94
C THR A 105 -3.06 8.88 11.85
N ASP A 106 -3.73 7.77 11.58
CA ASP A 106 -3.61 6.54 12.35
C ASP A 106 -2.17 5.99 12.35
N CYS A 107 -1.42 6.19 11.26
CA CYS A 107 -0.01 5.80 11.22
C CYS A 107 0.87 6.58 12.22
N ASP A 108 0.52 7.82 12.54
CA ASP A 108 1.20 8.61 13.57
C ASP A 108 0.96 8.06 14.97
N SER A 109 -0.25 7.55 15.22
CA SER A 109 -0.60 6.87 16.47
C SER A 109 0.25 5.61 16.68
N TYR A 110 0.44 4.80 15.64
CA TYR A 110 1.29 3.61 15.69
C TYR A 110 2.77 3.94 15.88
N LYS A 111 3.28 5.00 15.24
CA LYS A 111 4.65 5.50 15.45
C LYS A 111 4.89 5.95 16.90
N ARG A 112 3.88 6.52 17.56
CA ARG A 112 3.99 6.87 18.99
C ARG A 112 4.02 5.64 19.88
N LYS A 113 3.20 4.62 19.59
CA LYS A 113 3.21 3.34 20.30
C LYS A 113 4.58 2.64 20.18
N ALA A 114 5.17 2.66 18.99
CA ALA A 114 6.51 2.10 18.74
C ALA A 114 7.58 2.72 19.65
N LYS A 115 7.60 4.05 19.79
CA LYS A 115 8.53 4.74 20.71
C LYS A 115 8.35 4.34 22.17
N GLY A 116 7.12 4.06 22.60
CA GLY A 116 6.82 3.59 23.95
C GLY A 116 7.41 2.20 24.20
N ILE A 117 7.24 1.28 23.24
CA ILE A 117 7.81 -0.07 23.30
C ILE A 117 9.35 -0.01 23.32
N ASP A 118 9.96 0.82 22.48
CA ASP A 118 11.42 1.00 22.47
C ASP A 118 11.98 1.53 23.80
N ALA A 119 11.21 2.33 24.55
CA ALA A 119 11.62 2.84 25.87
C ALA A 119 11.57 1.74 26.95
N VAL A 120 10.54 0.87 26.90
CA VAL A 120 10.40 -0.28 27.81
C VAL A 120 11.51 -1.30 27.55
N ASP A 121 11.76 -1.64 26.27
CA ASP A 121 12.80 -2.59 25.86
C ASP A 121 14.20 -2.14 26.31
N LYS A 122 14.45 -0.82 26.25
CA LYS A 122 15.71 -0.23 26.73
C LYS A 122 15.85 -0.26 28.26
N ALA A 123 14.76 -0.07 29.00
CA ALA A 123 14.76 -0.12 30.47
C ALA A 123 14.95 -1.55 30.99
N ASP A 124 14.35 -2.54 30.33
CA ASP A 124 14.52 -3.96 30.65
C ASP A 124 15.98 -4.40 30.44
N LYS A 125 16.57 -4.01 29.30
CA LYS A 125 17.97 -4.31 28.99
C LYS A 125 18.97 -3.67 29.97
N ASP A 126 18.69 -2.46 30.47
CA ASP A 126 19.54 -1.82 31.47
C ASP A 126 19.41 -2.53 32.83
N SER A 127 18.19 -2.93 33.21
CA SER A 127 17.93 -3.70 34.43
C SER A 127 18.65 -5.05 34.44
N LEU A 128 18.71 -5.77 33.31
CA LEU A 128 19.50 -7.00 33.21
C LEU A 128 21.01 -6.76 33.34
N ARG A 129 21.50 -5.61 32.85
CA ARG A 129 22.91 -5.24 32.91
C ARG A 129 23.37 -4.85 34.32
N ASP A 130 22.46 -4.46 35.20
CA ASP A 130 22.75 -4.20 36.62
C ASP A 130 22.90 -5.49 37.46
N TYR A 131 22.57 -6.67 36.89
CA TYR A 131 22.72 -7.98 37.55
C TYR A 131 23.95 -8.80 37.09
N GLU A 132 24.69 -8.35 36.07
CA GLU A 132 25.96 -8.94 35.59
C GLU A 132 27.19 -8.15 36.07
#